data_AF-A0A9Q3PH97-F1
#
_entry.id   AF-A0A9Q3PH97-F1
#
_cell.length_a   1.000
_cell.length_b   1.000
_cell.length_c   1.000
_cell.angle_alpha   90.00
_cell.angle_beta   90.00
_cell.angle_gamma   90.00
#
_symmetry.space_group_name_H-M   'P 1'
#
loop_
_entity.id
_entity.type
_entity.pdbx_description
1 polymer ?
#
loop_
_entity_poly.entity_id
_entity_poly.type
_entity_poly.pdbx_seq_one_letter_code
_entity_poly.pdbx_strand_id
1 'polypeptide(L)'
;MQEALYSHIRILWGMLEKDSLPPSPDRLLLKEFYGRFSGNERVVNVAQSNTGANLISEKEFKTIRDARSGHMKVGKHIIHLKEFYILYLHSMLAKLGICLWAPDLEEAPDYLYNQACCTAALVKFRKVSSSGAYKYIRASLAY
;
A
#
# COMPACT_ATOMS: atom_id res chain seq x y z
N MET A 1 -12.84 -12.00 5.02
CA MET A 1 -12.03 -11.38 3.95
C MET A 1 -11.88 -9.88 4.18
N GLN A 2 -12.96 -9.20 4.57
CA GLN A 2 -12.97 -7.78 4.99
C GLN A 2 -11.92 -7.42 6.06
N GLU A 3 -11.84 -8.17 7.16
CA GLU A 3 -10.83 -7.95 8.22
C GLU A 3 -9.37 -8.01 7.72
N ALA A 4 -9.09 -8.91 6.76
CA ALA A 4 -7.75 -9.04 6.20
C ALA A 4 -7.41 -7.86 5.29
N LEU A 5 -8.38 -7.36 4.53
CA LEU A 5 -8.22 -6.16 3.71
C LEU A 5 -8.06 -4.92 4.60
N TYR A 6 -8.86 -4.78 5.65
CA TYR A 6 -8.73 -3.68 6.62
C TYR A 6 -7.35 -3.68 7.29
N SER A 7 -6.90 -4.84 7.76
CA SER A 7 -5.57 -4.97 8.35
C SER A 7 -4.46 -4.70 7.33
N HIS A 8 -4.65 -5.07 6.05
CA HIS A 8 -3.72 -4.74 4.99
C HIS A 8 -3.63 -3.23 4.76
N ILE A 9 -4.76 -2.53 4.71
CA ILE A 9 -4.81 -1.08 4.55
C ILE A 9 -4.13 -0.39 5.75
N ARG A 10 -4.36 -0.87 6.98
CA ARG A 10 -3.64 -0.38 8.17
C ARG A 10 -2.13 -0.53 8.05
N ILE A 11 -1.64 -1.65 7.50
CA ILE A 11 -0.21 -1.83 7.22
C ILE A 11 0.27 -0.78 6.21
N LEU A 12 -0.47 -0.55 5.12
CA LEU A 12 -0.10 0.47 4.11
C LEU A 12 0.03 1.86 4.73
N TRP A 13 -0.84 2.22 5.66
CA TRP A 13 -0.75 3.48 6.41
C TRP A 13 0.31 3.50 7.53
N GLY A 14 0.96 2.38 7.83
CA GLY A 14 1.87 2.27 8.99
C GLY A 14 1.16 2.26 10.35
N MET A 15 -0.15 2.03 10.37
CA MET A 15 -0.99 2.03 11.58
C MET A 15 -0.97 0.65 12.27
N LEU A 16 0.16 0.31 12.91
CA LEU A 16 0.35 -1.00 13.54
C LEU A 16 -0.35 -1.13 14.89
N GLU A 17 -0.30 -0.11 15.74
CA GLU A 17 -0.79 -0.19 17.13
C GLU A 17 -1.87 0.83 17.47
N LYS A 18 -1.77 2.06 16.95
CA LYS A 18 -2.72 3.14 17.21
C LYS A 18 -3.40 3.56 15.91
N ASP A 19 -4.69 3.84 16.00
CA ASP A 19 -5.41 4.53 14.94
C ASP A 19 -4.98 5.99 14.97
N SER A 20 -4.08 6.36 14.06
CA SER A 20 -3.82 7.76 13.72
C SER A 20 -4.65 8.11 12.49
N LEU A 21 -4.93 9.38 12.28
CA LEU A 21 -5.45 9.80 10.97
C LEU A 21 -4.35 9.53 9.93
N PRO A 22 -4.71 9.01 8.74
CA PRO A 22 -3.73 8.85 7.67
C PRO A 22 -3.24 10.24 7.25
N PRO A 23 -1.95 10.38 6.91
CA PRO A 23 -1.42 11.65 6.44
C PRO A 23 -2.07 12.03 5.10
N SER A 24 -2.34 13.33 4.89
CA SER A 24 -2.70 13.84 3.58
C SER A 24 -1.54 13.69 2.60
N PRO A 25 -1.81 13.48 1.30
CA PRO A 25 -0.75 13.45 0.29
C PRO A 25 -0.02 14.79 0.20
N ASP A 26 1.29 14.73 -0.06
CA ASP A 26 2.10 15.93 -0.30
C ASP A 26 1.68 16.59 -1.62
N ARG A 27 1.48 17.91 -1.60
CA ARG A 27 1.11 18.70 -2.79
C ARG A 27 2.15 18.59 -3.90
N LEU A 28 3.43 18.50 -3.56
CA LEU A 28 4.50 18.31 -4.56
C LEU A 28 4.38 16.94 -5.23
N LEU A 29 4.14 15.89 -4.44
CA LEU A 29 3.89 14.54 -4.94
C LEU A 29 2.68 14.52 -5.87
N LEU A 30 1.56 15.15 -5.49
CA LEU A 30 0.38 15.23 -6.35
C LEU A 30 0.69 15.95 -7.66
N LYS A 31 1.38 17.09 -7.61
CA LYS A 31 1.77 17.85 -8.81
C LYS A 31 2.61 17.00 -9.76
N GLU A 32 3.60 16.27 -9.24
CA GLU A 32 4.43 15.37 -10.05
C GLU A 32 3.63 14.19 -10.61
N PHE A 33 2.76 13.60 -9.78
CA PHE A 33 1.91 12.48 -10.18
C PHE A 33 0.99 12.88 -11.34
N TYR A 34 0.25 13.99 -11.21
CA TYR A 34 -0.64 14.50 -12.25
C TYR A 34 0.11 15.03 -13.48
N GLY A 35 1.37 15.45 -13.34
CA GLY A 35 2.23 15.78 -14.48
C GLY A 35 2.64 14.56 -15.31
N ARG A 36 2.59 13.35 -14.74
CA ARG A 36 3.03 12.10 -15.38
C ARG A 36 1.88 11.22 -15.86
N PHE A 37 0.80 11.17 -15.09
CA PHE A 37 -0.34 10.30 -15.35
C PHE A 37 -1.58 11.14 -15.70
N SER A 38 -2.20 10.82 -16.83
CA SER A 38 -3.44 11.46 -17.30
C SER A 38 -4.63 10.50 -17.40
N GLY A 39 -4.46 9.23 -17.01
CA GLY A 39 -5.52 8.24 -17.12
C GLY A 39 -5.23 6.95 -16.35
N ASN A 40 -6.31 6.29 -15.91
CA ASN A 40 -6.25 5.15 -15.00
C ASN A 40 -5.60 3.92 -15.65
N GLU A 41 -5.77 3.70 -16.95
CA GLU A 41 -5.14 2.58 -17.66
C GLU A 41 -3.61 2.62 -17.55
N ARG A 42 -3.00 3.81 -17.68
CA ARG A 42 -1.54 3.97 -17.53
C ARG A 42 -1.09 3.66 -16.11
N VAL A 43 -1.85 4.12 -15.12
CA VAL A 43 -1.59 3.85 -13.70
C VAL A 43 -1.64 2.35 -13.42
N VAL A 44 -2.70 1.68 -13.88
CA VAL A 44 -2.89 0.23 -13.70
C VAL A 44 -1.77 -0.56 -14.38
N ASN A 45 -1.42 -0.20 -15.62
CA ASN A 45 -0.34 -0.85 -16.36
C ASN A 45 1.00 -0.71 -15.62
N VAL A 46 1.33 0.48 -15.12
CA VAL A 46 2.58 0.70 -14.36
C VAL A 46 2.57 -0.05 -13.02
N ALA A 47 1.44 -0.05 -12.30
CA ALA A 47 1.31 -0.73 -11.01
C ALA A 47 1.40 -2.27 -11.13
N GLN A 48 0.95 -2.84 -12.25
CA GLN A 48 0.98 -4.27 -12.51
C GLN A 48 2.27 -4.73 -13.21
N SER A 49 2.97 -3.81 -13.87
CA SER A 49 4.18 -4.14 -14.62
C SER A 49 5.32 -4.55 -13.69
N ASN A 50 5.93 -5.70 -13.97
CA ASN A 50 7.20 -6.08 -13.35
C ASN A 50 8.38 -5.31 -13.97
N THR A 51 8.23 -4.75 -15.17
CA THR A 51 9.25 -3.98 -15.90
C THR A 51 8.98 -2.48 -15.81
N GLY A 52 9.99 -1.69 -15.45
CA GLY A 52 9.88 -0.22 -15.40
C GLY A 52 10.89 0.40 -14.42
N ALA A 53 11.37 1.59 -14.75
CA ALA A 53 12.28 2.34 -13.89
C ALA A 53 11.54 2.87 -12.65
N ASN A 54 12.18 2.74 -11.48
CA ASN A 54 11.69 3.36 -10.26
C ASN A 54 11.83 4.88 -10.37
N LEU A 55 10.75 5.62 -10.10
CA LEU A 55 10.74 7.08 -10.17
C LEU A 55 11.25 7.74 -8.88
N ILE A 56 11.38 6.96 -7.80
CA ILE A 56 11.91 7.37 -6.50
C ILE A 56 12.90 6.33 -6.00
N SER A 57 13.86 6.78 -5.21
CA SER A 57 14.87 5.93 -4.58
C SER A 57 14.29 5.17 -3.38
N GLU A 58 14.84 4.00 -3.07
CA GLU A 58 14.45 3.23 -1.87
C GLU A 58 14.58 4.04 -0.57
N LYS A 59 15.55 4.97 -0.52
CA LYS A 59 15.81 5.82 0.65
C LYS A 59 14.68 6.83 0.94
N GLU A 60 13.83 7.10 -0.05
CA GLU A 60 12.75 8.08 0.04
C GLU A 60 11.46 7.48 0.61
N PHE A 61 11.38 6.15 0.73
CA PHE A 61 10.18 5.50 1.26
C PHE A 61 9.92 5.81 2.72
N LYS A 62 8.69 6.26 2.96
CA LYS A 62 8.10 6.44 4.29
C LYS A 62 7.05 5.37 4.58
N THR A 63 6.42 4.84 3.54
CA THR A 63 5.44 3.74 3.63
C THR A 63 6.08 2.50 4.24
N ILE A 64 5.49 1.93 5.30
CA ILE A 64 5.88 0.61 5.85
C ILE A 64 7.34 0.58 6.36
N ARG A 65 7.95 1.74 6.64
CA ARG A 65 9.34 1.84 7.12
C ARG A 65 9.59 1.04 8.40
N ASP A 66 8.61 0.97 9.28
CA ASP A 66 8.71 0.26 10.56
C ASP A 66 8.24 -1.20 10.49
N ALA A 67 7.64 -1.62 9.37
CA ALA A 67 7.22 -2.99 9.21
C ALA A 67 8.45 -3.87 8.96
N ARG A 68 8.70 -4.80 9.87
CA ARG A 68 9.75 -5.81 9.72
C ARG A 68 9.18 -7.06 9.07
N SER A 69 10.02 -7.77 8.32
CA SER A 69 9.65 -9.09 7.84
C SER A 69 9.40 -10.05 9.01
N GLY A 70 8.46 -10.97 8.85
CA GLY A 70 8.05 -11.91 9.90
C GLY A 70 6.66 -11.60 10.48
N HIS A 71 6.45 -11.94 11.75
CA HIS A 71 5.18 -11.75 12.44
C HIS A 71 5.05 -10.32 12.94
N MET A 72 4.05 -9.61 12.45
CA MET A 72 3.72 -8.26 12.86
C MET A 72 2.33 -8.22 13.49
N LYS A 73 2.21 -7.53 14.63
CA LYS A 73 0.93 -7.25 15.26
C LYS A 73 0.33 -6.00 14.63
N VAL A 74 -0.92 -6.10 14.19
CA VAL A 74 -1.70 -5.01 13.62
C VAL A 74 -3.03 -4.97 14.34
N GLY A 75 -3.18 -4.05 15.29
CA GLY A 75 -4.27 -4.08 16.27
C GLY A 75 -4.32 -5.42 17.01
N LYS A 76 -5.41 -6.17 16.83
CA LYS A 76 -5.60 -7.51 17.42
C LYS A 76 -5.09 -8.67 16.56
N HIS A 77 -4.59 -8.40 15.36
CA HIS A 77 -4.26 -9.43 14.38
C HIS A 77 -2.75 -9.66 14.27
N ILE A 78 -2.37 -10.91 14.00
CA ILE A 78 -1.00 -11.29 13.65
C ILE A 78 -0.95 -11.54 12.15
N ILE A 79 -0.03 -10.86 11.47
CA ILE A 79 0.17 -10.95 10.03
C ILE A 79 1.60 -11.42 9.79
N HIS A 80 1.76 -12.44 8.97
CA HIS A 80 3.08 -12.92 8.58
C HIS A 80 3.47 -12.32 7.23
N LEU A 81 4.24 -11.23 7.25
CA LEU A 81 4.64 -10.51 6.06
C LEU A 81 6.08 -10.88 5.69
N LYS A 82 6.25 -11.56 4.55
CA LYS A 82 7.58 -11.85 4.00
C LYS A 82 8.21 -10.58 3.44
N GLU A 83 9.53 -10.46 3.55
CA GLU A 83 10.30 -9.28 3.12
C GLU A 83 10.08 -8.90 1.66
N PHE A 84 10.05 -9.89 0.77
CA PHE A 84 9.82 -9.65 -0.66
C PHE A 84 8.48 -8.96 -0.93
N TYR A 85 7.51 -9.03 0.00
CA TYR A 85 6.27 -8.29 -0.15
C TYR A 85 6.46 -6.80 0.09
N ILE A 86 7.24 -6.43 1.09
CA ILE A 86 7.57 -5.04 1.39
C ILE A 86 8.31 -4.45 0.17
N LEU A 87 9.34 -5.15 -0.30
CA LEU A 87 10.13 -4.75 -1.48
C LEU A 87 9.28 -4.61 -2.74
N TYR A 88 8.37 -5.55 -3.00
CA TYR A 88 7.47 -5.46 -4.16
C TYR A 88 6.53 -4.26 -4.06
N LEU A 89 6.02 -3.94 -2.86
CA LEU A 89 5.15 -2.78 -2.67
C LEU A 89 5.94 -1.49 -2.86
N HIS A 90 7.12 -1.37 -2.26
CA HIS A 90 8.01 -0.24 -2.49
C HIS A 90 8.33 -0.10 -3.98
N SER A 91 8.68 -1.17 -4.68
CA SER A 91 8.93 -1.13 -6.12
C SER A 91 7.72 -0.63 -6.93
N MET A 92 6.51 -1.09 -6.60
CA MET A 92 5.28 -0.64 -7.27
C MET A 92 4.98 0.83 -7.00
N LEU A 93 5.07 1.26 -5.74
CA LEU A 93 4.90 2.65 -5.36
C LEU A 93 5.99 3.53 -5.98
N ALA A 94 7.21 2.98 -6.13
CA ALA A 94 8.34 3.69 -6.72
C ALA A 94 8.09 4.03 -8.19
N LYS A 95 7.55 3.06 -8.93
CA LYS A 95 7.13 3.25 -10.32
C LYS A 95 5.99 4.25 -10.48
N LEU A 96 5.16 4.43 -9.45
CA LEU A 96 4.11 5.44 -9.41
C LEU A 96 4.59 6.81 -8.90
N GLY A 97 5.83 6.91 -8.42
CA GLY A 97 6.36 8.13 -7.78
C GLY A 97 5.75 8.40 -6.41
N ILE A 98 5.19 7.38 -5.74
CA ILE A 98 4.51 7.50 -4.45
C ILE A 98 5.48 7.07 -3.35
N CYS A 99 6.06 8.00 -2.60
CA CYS A 99 6.97 7.67 -1.50
C CYS A 99 6.23 7.33 -0.17
N LEU A 100 5.01 7.85 -0.04
CA LEU A 100 4.10 7.65 1.08
C LEU A 100 2.72 7.25 0.54
N TRP A 101 2.22 6.07 0.88
CA TRP A 101 0.87 5.66 0.53
C TRP A 101 -0.15 6.44 1.37
N ALA A 102 -0.69 7.49 0.77
CA ALA A 102 -1.60 8.45 1.38
C ALA A 102 -2.69 8.78 0.37
N PRO A 103 -3.81 8.02 0.33
CA PRO A 103 -4.99 8.41 -0.44
C PRO A 103 -5.48 9.78 0.01
N ASP A 104 -5.95 10.58 -0.93
CA ASP A 104 -6.56 11.87 -0.64
C ASP A 104 -7.99 11.65 -0.11
N LEU A 105 -8.22 11.99 1.16
CA LEU A 105 -9.52 11.84 1.81
C LEU A 105 -10.47 13.01 1.54
N GLU A 106 -9.97 14.11 0.98
CA GLU A 106 -10.78 15.30 0.62
C GLU A 106 -11.29 15.19 -0.83
N GLU A 107 -10.60 14.43 -1.68
CA GLU A 107 -10.98 14.17 -3.06
C GLU A 107 -11.88 12.95 -3.24
N ALA A 108 -12.59 12.91 -4.36
CA ALA A 108 -13.48 11.79 -4.69
C ALA A 108 -12.67 10.48 -4.90
N PRO A 109 -13.26 9.31 -4.58
CA PRO A 109 -12.54 8.03 -4.67
C PRO A 109 -12.19 7.61 -6.11
N ASP A 110 -12.87 8.19 -7.10
CA ASP A 110 -12.67 7.96 -8.52
C ASP A 110 -11.64 8.91 -9.16
N TYR A 111 -11.09 9.87 -8.40
CA TYR A 111 -9.95 10.65 -8.86
C TYR A 111 -8.74 9.77 -9.12
N LEU A 112 -7.95 10.17 -10.12
CA LEU A 112 -6.87 9.36 -10.67
C LEU A 112 -5.85 8.92 -9.60
N TYR A 113 -5.48 9.82 -8.70
CA TYR A 113 -4.55 9.50 -7.62
C TYR A 113 -5.14 8.51 -6.61
N ASN A 114 -6.41 8.70 -6.21
CA ASN A 114 -7.12 7.77 -5.32
C ASN A 114 -7.31 6.39 -5.96
N GLN A 115 -7.60 6.34 -7.26
CA GLN A 115 -7.64 5.09 -8.02
C GLN A 115 -6.27 4.42 -8.10
N ALA A 116 -5.17 5.18 -8.20
CA ALA A 116 -3.82 4.64 -8.14
C ALA A 116 -3.52 4.00 -6.78
N CYS A 117 -3.84 4.69 -5.68
CA CYS A 117 -3.70 4.17 -4.34
C CYS A 117 -4.54 2.90 -4.12
N CYS A 118 -5.79 2.90 -4.59
CA CYS A 118 -6.69 1.75 -4.52
C CYS A 118 -6.16 0.56 -5.32
N THR A 119 -5.74 0.79 -6.56
CA THR A 119 -5.14 -0.23 -7.43
C THR A 119 -3.91 -0.85 -6.78
N ALA A 120 -2.99 -0.03 -6.27
CA ALA A 120 -1.81 -0.48 -5.55
C ALA A 120 -2.19 -1.38 -4.35
N ALA A 121 -3.13 -0.94 -3.52
CA ALA A 121 -3.59 -1.70 -2.37
C ALA A 121 -4.20 -3.05 -2.77
N LEU A 122 -5.07 -3.08 -3.79
CA LEU A 122 -5.76 -4.29 -4.23
C LEU A 122 -4.84 -5.29 -4.93
N VAL A 123 -3.99 -4.83 -5.85
CA VAL A 123 -2.99 -5.67 -6.52
C VAL A 123 -2.09 -6.32 -5.49
N LYS A 124 -1.69 -5.56 -4.47
CA LYS A 124 -0.85 -6.08 -3.40
C LYS A 124 -1.58 -7.06 -2.50
N PHE A 125 -2.76 -6.70 -2.04
CA PHE A 125 -3.59 -7.55 -1.18
C PHE A 125 -3.79 -8.93 -1.80
N ARG A 126 -4.10 -9.00 -3.10
CA ARG A 126 -4.27 -10.25 -3.83
C ARG A 126 -3.00 -11.10 -3.79
N LYS A 127 -1.83 -10.52 -4.11
CA LYS A 127 -0.54 -11.22 -4.07
C LYS A 127 -0.18 -11.73 -2.67
N VAL A 128 -0.38 -10.90 -1.64
CA VAL A 128 -0.06 -11.25 -0.24
C VAL A 128 -1.04 -12.29 0.31
N SER A 129 -2.32 -12.21 -0.08
CA SER A 129 -3.34 -13.18 0.32
C SER A 129 -3.06 -14.59 -0.21
N SER A 130 -2.66 -14.71 -1.48
CA SER A 130 -2.36 -16.00 -2.10
C SER A 130 -1.21 -16.77 -1.45
N SER A 131 -0.42 -16.14 -0.57
CA SER A 131 0.67 -16.82 0.13
C SER A 131 0.38 -17.21 1.57
N GLY A 132 -0.86 -17.02 2.03
CA GLY A 132 -1.25 -17.33 3.40
C GLY A 132 -0.77 -16.32 4.45
N ALA A 133 -0.32 -15.12 4.06
CA ALA A 133 0.13 -14.08 5.02
C ALA A 133 -0.96 -13.70 6.04
N TYR A 134 -2.23 -13.79 5.62
CA TYR A 134 -3.41 -13.48 6.44
C TYR A 134 -4.06 -14.73 7.06
N LYS A 135 -3.41 -15.90 7.03
CA LYS A 135 -3.97 -17.16 7.55
C LYS A 135 -4.41 -17.03 9.02
N TYR A 136 -3.66 -16.26 9.82
CA TYR A 136 -3.90 -16.08 11.26
C TYR A 136 -4.90 -14.98 11.61
N ILE A 137 -5.30 -14.14 10.65
CA ILE A 137 -6.36 -13.14 10.88
C ILE A 137 -7.70 -13.84 11.15
N ARG A 138 -7.98 -14.93 10.44
CA ARG A 138 -9.22 -15.73 10.63
C ARG A 138 -9.27 -16.46 11.98
N ALA A 139 -8.13 -16.76 12.60
CA ALA A 139 -8.06 -17.48 13.86
C ALA A 139 -8.50 -16.62 15.08
N SER A 140 -8.49 -15.28 14.95
CA SER A 140 -8.92 -14.37 16.03
C SER A 140 -10.45 -14.28 16.24
N LEU A 141 -11.23 -15.12 15.55
CA LEU A 141 -12.68 -15.29 15.74
C LEU A 141 -13.07 -16.49 16.60
N ALA A 142 -12.10 -17.18 17.22
CA ALA A 142 -12.36 -18.27 18.13
C ALA A 142 -11.81 -17.94 19.52
N TYR A 143 -12.52 -17.06 20.25
CA TYR A 143 -12.57 -17.04 21.71
C TYR A 143 -13.82 -16.28 22.17
#